data_AF-A0A2S9INJ0-F1
#
_entry.id   AF-A0A2S9INJ0-F1
#
_cell.length_a   1.000
_cell.length_b   1.000
_cell.length_c   1.000
_cell.angle_alpha   90.00
_cell.angle_beta   90.00
_cell.angle_gamma   90.00
#
_symmetry.space_group_name_H-M   'P 1'
#
loop_
_entity.id
_entity.type
_entity.pdbx_description
1 polymer ?
#
loop_
_entity_poly.entity_id
_entity_poly.type
_entity_poly.pdbx_seq_one_letter_code
_entity_poly.pdbx_strand_id
1 'polypeptide(L)' 'MLIMNTIKDLFEDLGGTGAVARIISVKHSAASEMRRRGSIPVKYWPAIIAEASARELSVDSDTLVAMHVSNAETAA' A
#
# COMPACT_ATOMS: atom_id res chain seq x y z
N MET A 1 17.60 8.20 0.59
CA MET A 1 17.04 6.88 0.28
C MET A 1 15.82 6.72 1.18
N LEU A 2 14.62 6.99 0.64
CA LEU A 2 13.38 6.84 1.42
C LEU A 2 13.16 5.33 1.60
N ILE A 3 13.14 4.88 2.84
CA ILE A 3 12.95 3.48 3.15
C ILE A 3 11.45 3.23 3.13
N MET A 4 10.94 2.54 2.11
CA MET A 4 9.54 2.11 2.00
C MET A 4 9.22 1.07 3.08
N ASN A 5 8.88 1.52 4.29
CA ASN A 5 8.64 0.63 5.42
C ASN A 5 7.17 0.50 5.80
N THR A 6 6.31 1.41 5.31
CA THR A 6 4.90 1.44 5.72
C THR A 6 3.96 1.54 4.54
N ILE A 7 2.70 1.18 4.77
CA ILE A 7 1.60 1.41 3.82
C ILE A 7 1.46 2.90 3.48
N LYS A 8 1.83 3.82 4.38
CA LYS A 8 1.79 5.26 4.08
C LYS A 8 2.84 5.65 3.05
N ASP A 9 4.08 5.15 3.19
CA ASP A 9 5.16 5.41 2.22
C ASP A 9 4.79 4.84 0.85
N LEU A 10 4.27 3.60 0.82
CA LEU A 10 3.74 3.00 -0.40
C LEU A 10 2.66 3.85 -1.08
N PHE A 11 1.77 4.45 -0.29
CA PHE A 11 0.76 5.36 -0.85
C PHE A 11 1.40 6.61 -1.46
N GLU A 12 2.41 7.20 -0.83
CA GLU A 12 3.11 8.37 -1.38
C GLU A 12 3.84 8.02 -2.69
N ASP A 13 4.57 6.90 -2.73
CA ASP A 13 5.33 6.47 -3.92
C ASP A 13 4.43 6.09 -5.10
N LEU A 14 3.22 5.60 -4.82
CA LEU A 14 2.19 5.36 -5.84
C LEU A 14 1.50 6.65 -6.32
N GLY A 15 1.83 7.82 -5.78
CA GLY A 15 1.25 9.12 -6.16
C GLY A 15 0.06 9.54 -5.29
N GLY A 16 0.05 9.08 -4.04
CA GLY A 16 -0.92 9.42 -3.01
C GLY A 16 -2.22 8.61 -3.04
N THR A 17 -3.10 8.91 -2.09
CA THR A 17 -4.40 8.22 -1.90
C THR A 17 -5.26 8.18 -3.16
N GLY A 18 -5.27 9.25 -3.95
CA GLY A 18 -6.07 9.31 -5.18
C GLY A 18 -5.55 8.39 -6.28
N ALA A 19 -4.24 8.22 -6.40
CA ALA A 19 -3.66 7.28 -7.34
C ALA A 19 -3.97 5.84 -6.93
N VAL A 20 -3.77 5.50 -5.66
CA VAL A 20 -4.11 4.18 -5.12
C VAL A 20 -5.59 3.86 -5.32
N ALA A 21 -6.49 4.81 -5.05
CA ALA A 21 -7.92 4.63 -5.27
C ALA A 21 -8.25 4.23 -6.72
N ARG A 22 -7.56 4.81 -7.70
CA ARG A 22 -7.71 4.47 -9.13
C ARG A 22 -7.16 3.08 -9.45
N ILE A 23 -5.96 2.76 -8.96
CA ILE A 23 -5.28 1.46 -9.19
C ILE A 23 -6.17 0.30 -8.74
N ILE A 24 -6.74 0.40 -7.53
CA ILE A 24 -7.56 -0.69 -6.96
C ILE A 24 -9.06 -0.49 -7.22
N SER A 25 -9.44 0.49 -8.05
CA SER A 25 -10.82 0.80 -8.43
C SER A 25 -11.79 0.95 -7.24
N VAL A 26 -11.39 1.73 -6.23
CA VAL A 26 -12.23 2.06 -5.07
C VAL A 26 -12.47 3.57 -4.94
N LYS A 27 -13.45 3.96 -4.13
CA LYS A 27 -13.66 5.37 -3.77
C LYS A 27 -12.45 5.92 -3.02
N HIS A 28 -12.15 7.21 -3.22
CA HIS A 28 -11.06 7.91 -2.51
C HIS A 28 -11.18 7.77 -0.98
N SER A 29 -12.39 7.81 -0.43
CA SER A 29 -12.63 7.63 1.01
C SER A 29 -12.18 6.25 1.51
N ALA A 30 -12.42 5.19 0.73
CA ALA A 30 -12.00 3.84 1.08
C ALA A 30 -10.46 3.70 1.07
N ALA A 31 -9.79 4.26 0.06
CA ALA A 31 -8.33 4.31 0.01
C ALA A 31 -7.76 5.16 1.16
N SER A 32 -8.42 6.28 1.50
CA SER A 32 -8.03 7.14 2.62
C SER A 32 -8.10 6.38 3.95
N GLU A 33 -9.16 5.61 4.17
CA GLU A 33 -9.29 4.78 5.37
C GLU A 33 -8.24 3.65 5.42
N MET A 34 -7.89 3.05 4.27
CA MET A 34 -6.78 2.07 4.18
C MET A 34 -5.44 2.68 4.58
N ARG A 35 -5.13 3.88 4.08
CA ARG A 35 -3.92 4.64 4.45
C ARG A 35 -3.92 5.01 5.94
N ARG A 36 -5.06 5.46 6.45
CA ARG A 36 -5.20 5.87 7.86
C ARG A 36 -4.93 4.71 8.81
N ARG A 37 -5.49 3.53 8.51
CA ARG A 37 -5.29 2.32 9.33
C ARG A 37 -3.94 1.62 9.11
N GLY A 38 -3.18 2.01 8.09
CA GLY A 38 -1.91 1.37 7.74
C GLY A 38 -2.07 -0.06 7.22
N SER A 39 -3.16 -0.38 6.52
CA SER A 39 -3.42 -1.74 6.03
C SER A 39 -4.20 -1.73 4.71
N ILE A 40 -3.76 -2.56 3.76
CA ILE A 40 -4.47 -2.82 2.49
C ILE A 40 -5.01 -4.26 2.54
N PRO A 41 -6.28 -4.50 2.21
CA PRO A 41 -6.81 -5.85 2.11
C PRO A 41 -6.09 -6.67 1.04
N VAL A 42 -5.78 -7.94 1.33
CA VAL A 42 -5.02 -8.85 0.45
C VAL A 42 -5.60 -8.95 -0.96
N LYS A 43 -6.93 -8.88 -1.11
CA LYS A 43 -7.60 -8.89 -2.43
C LYS A 43 -7.15 -7.80 -3.39
N TYR A 44 -6.57 -6.71 -2.90
CA TYR A 44 -6.08 -5.62 -3.76
C TYR A 44 -4.57 -5.66 -3.99
N TRP A 45 -3.84 -6.54 -3.31
CA TRP A 45 -2.38 -6.63 -3.44
C TRP A 45 -1.92 -6.93 -4.87
N PRO A 46 -2.56 -7.82 -5.65
CA PRO A 46 -2.12 -8.07 -7.02
C PRO A 46 -2.13 -6.81 -7.91
N ALA A 47 -3.15 -5.95 -7.75
CA ALA A 47 -3.24 -4.70 -8.50
C ALA A 47 -2.16 -3.69 -8.09
N ILE A 48 -1.86 -3.62 -6.79
CA ILE A 48 -0.79 -2.76 -6.26
C ILE A 48 0.58 -3.22 -6.74
N ILE A 49 0.88 -4.53 -6.67
CA ILE A 49 2.14 -5.12 -7.11
C ILE A 49 2.33 -4.89 -8.62
N ALA A 50 1.29 -5.10 -9.41
CA ALA A 50 1.35 -4.86 -10.86
C ALA A 50 1.69 -3.40 -11.19
N GLU A 51 1.04 -2.44 -10.53
CA GLU A 51 1.33 -1.03 -10.73
C GLU A 51 2.72 -0.63 -10.19
N ALA A 52 3.11 -1.15 -9.04
CA ALA A 52 4.42 -0.90 -8.46
C ALA A 52 5.54 -1.41 -9.38
N SER A 53 5.38 -2.61 -9.92
CA SER A 53 6.28 -3.19 -10.93
C SER A 53 6.35 -2.33 -12.19
N ALA A 54 5.21 -1.83 -12.69
CA ALA A 54 5.16 -0.91 -13.83
C ALA A 54 5.87 0.44 -13.57
N ARG A 55 6.08 0.80 -12.31
CA ARG A 55 6.77 2.02 -11.86
C ARG A 55 8.19 1.75 -11.35
N GLU A 56 8.71 0.54 -11.56
CA GLU A 56 10.03 0.11 -11.09
C GLU A 56 10.21 0.22 -9.56
N LEU A 57 9.10 0.15 -8.82
CA LEU A 57 9.10 0.10 -7.37
C LEU A 57 9.31 -1.36 -6.93
N SER A 58 10.25 -1.58 -6.01
CA SER A 58 10.51 -2.90 -5.41
C SER A 58 9.45 -3.27 -4.35
N VAL A 59 8.21 -3.47 -4.79
CA VAL A 59 7.10 -3.90 -3.94
C VAL A 59 6.59 -5.24 -4.43
N ASP A 60 6.83 -6.27 -3.64
CA ASP A 60 6.33 -7.62 -3.84
C ASP A 60 5.40 -8.05 -2.69
N SER A 61 4.91 -9.29 -2.77
CA SER A 61 4.05 -9.88 -1.75
C SER A 61 4.72 -9.91 -0.39
N ASP A 62 6.00 -10.30 -0.29
CA ASP A 62 6.76 -10.36 0.96
C ASP A 62 6.87 -8.98 1.61
N THR A 63 7.10 -7.94 0.82
CA THR A 63 7.14 -6.55 1.27
C THR A 63 5.79 -6.12 1.86
N LEU A 64 4.69 -6.45 1.19
CA LEU A 64 3.34 -6.15 1.69
C LEU A 64 3.00 -6.94 2.96
N VAL A 65 3.45 -8.20 3.06
CA VAL A 65 3.31 -8.99 4.30
C VAL A 65 4.09 -8.34 5.43
N ALA A 66 5.35 -7.97 5.22
CA ALA A 66 6.17 -7.31 6.22
C ALA A 66 5.51 -6.02 6.73
N MET A 67 5.04 -5.16 5.82
CA MET A 67 4.31 -3.94 6.16
C MET A 67 3.02 -4.21 6.96
N HIS A 68 2.34 -5.32 6.67
CA HIS A 68 1.10 -5.70 7.36
C HIS A 68 1.37 -6.23 8.78
N VAL A 69 2.40 -7.06 8.94
CA VAL A 69 2.79 -7.67 10.22
C VAL A 69 3.36 -6.62 11.17
N SER A 70 4.24 -5.73 10.70
CA SER A 70 4.80 -4.67 11.55
C SER A 70 3.72 -3.70 12.08
N ASN A 71 2.64 -3.48 11.33
CA ASN A 71 1.49 -2.70 11.81
C ASN A 71 0.66 -3.47 12.86
N ALA A 72 0.64 -4.81 12.81
CA ALA A 72 -0.06 -5.63 13.80
C ALA A 72 0.70 -5.70 15.13
N GLU A 73 2.04 -5.78 15.10
CA GLU A 73 2.88 -5.80 16.31
C GLU A 73 2.84 -4.48 17.10
N THR A 74 2.65 -3.35 16.42
CA THR A 74 2.54 -2.03 17.09
C THR A 74 1.17 -1.82 17.76
N ALA A 75 0.16 -2.63 17.40
CA ALA A 75 -1.20 -2.54 17.93
C ALA A 75 -1.51 -3.58 19.03
N ALA A 76 -0.53 -4.43 19.38
CA ALA A 76 -0.61 -5.44 20.44
C ALA A 76 0.10 -4.96 21.72
#